data_AF-X1UWV1-F1
#
_entry.id   AF-X1UWV1-F1
#
_cell.length_a   1.000
_cell.length_b   1.000
_cell.length_c   1.000
_cell.angle_alpha   90.00
_cell.angle_beta   90.00
_cell.angle_gamma   90.00
#
_symmetry.space_group_name_H-M   'P 1'
#
loop_
_entity.id
_entity.type
_entity.pdbx_description
1 polymer ?
#
loop_
_entity_poly.entity_id
_entity_poly.type
_entity_poly.pdbx_seq_one_letter_code
_entity_poly.pdbx_strand_id
1 'polypeptide(L)'
;MVIAMRPPRVLSMEDYRENWQPQGWRLIIIGPTSTWRQEWGEWEAIRDIVQNALDEAEAYRWGYDDQGLWISDRGRGVAIADFLLGPPKLKPDYARGKFGEGMKIATLALVRSGYSVRVETVGRELWIIFS
;
A
#
# COMPACT_ATOMS: atom_id res chain seq x y z
N MET A 1 16.57 -12.69 15.23
CA MET A 1 15.87 -11.78 16.17
C MET A 1 14.39 -11.89 15.84
N VAL A 2 13.55 -12.37 16.76
CA VAL A 2 12.11 -12.49 16.50
C VAL A 2 11.52 -11.09 16.68
N ILE A 3 11.16 -10.43 15.58
CA ILE A 3 10.44 -9.16 15.63
C ILE A 3 9.04 -9.50 16.14
N ALA A 4 8.76 -9.16 17.40
CA ALA A 4 7.41 -9.25 17.94
C ALA A 4 6.56 -8.18 17.25
N MET A 5 5.94 -8.55 16.13
CA MET A 5 4.95 -7.70 15.47
C MET A 5 3.81 -7.48 16.45
N ARG A 6 3.59 -6.23 16.88
CA ARG A 6 2.35 -5.90 17.59
C ARG A 6 1.20 -6.29 16.66
N PRO A 7 0.20 -7.06 17.14
CA PRO A 7 -0.92 -7.42 16.30
C PRO A 7 -1.55 -6.15 15.72
N PRO A 8 -2.03 -6.18 14.47
CA PRO A 8 -2.72 -5.04 13.88
C PRO A 8 -3.78 -4.53 14.84
N ARG A 9 -3.70 -3.25 15.20
CA ARG A 9 -4.76 -2.62 16.01
C ARG A 9 -5.96 -2.43 15.11
N VAL A 10 -7.03 -3.19 15.37
CA VAL A 10 -8.35 -2.95 14.77
C VAL A 10 -8.79 -1.54 15.15
N LEU A 11 -8.99 -0.70 14.15
CA LEU A 11 -9.41 0.69 14.33
C LEU A 11 -10.91 0.75 14.12
N SER A 12 -11.66 0.99 15.20
CA SER A 12 -13.12 1.12 15.10
C SER A 12 -13.51 2.43 14.42
N MET A 13 -14.73 2.50 13.90
CA MET A 13 -15.27 3.76 13.36
C MET A 13 -15.37 4.85 14.44
N GLU A 14 -15.52 4.47 15.70
CA GLU A 14 -15.51 5.38 16.85
C GLU A 14 -14.09 5.90 17.09
N ASP A 15 -13.08 5.02 17.16
CA ASP A 15 -11.67 5.40 17.28
C ASP A 15 -11.24 6.38 16.16
N TYR A 16 -11.67 6.11 14.91
CA TYR A 16 -11.40 6.98 13.78
C TYR A 16 -12.01 8.37 13.97
N ARG A 17 -13.30 8.44 14.34
CA ARG A 17 -14.04 9.71 14.50
C ARG A 17 -13.51 10.54 15.65
N GLU A 18 -13.10 9.92 16.74
CA GLU A 18 -12.62 10.61 17.94
C GLU A 18 -11.17 11.08 17.79
N ASN A 19 -10.30 10.22 17.24
CA ASN A 19 -8.86 10.47 17.30
C ASN A 19 -8.29 10.99 15.98
N TRP A 20 -8.77 10.49 14.83
CA TRP A 20 -8.11 10.71 13.55
C TRP A 20 -8.80 11.78 12.70
N GLN A 21 -10.13 11.72 12.63
CA GLN A 21 -10.92 12.69 11.86
C GLN A 21 -10.68 14.15 12.28
N PRO A 22 -10.57 14.52 13.58
CA PRO A 22 -10.33 15.91 14.00
C PRO A 22 -8.94 16.43 13.62
N GLN A 23 -7.97 15.52 13.41
CA GLN A 23 -6.63 15.87 12.95
C GLN A 23 -6.56 16.04 11.42
N GLY A 24 -7.69 15.87 10.72
CA GLY A 24 -7.78 16.05 9.27
C GLY A 24 -7.57 14.77 8.44
N TRP A 25 -7.42 13.61 9.08
CA TRP A 25 -7.35 12.33 8.37
C TRP A 25 -8.69 11.98 7.71
N ARG A 26 -8.61 11.29 6.56
CA ARG A 26 -9.79 10.85 5.80
C ARG A 26 -9.79 9.33 5.65
N LEU A 27 -10.88 8.68 6.08
CA LEU A 27 -11.11 7.25 5.84
C LEU A 27 -11.45 6.98 4.37
N ILE A 28 -10.78 6.00 3.78
CA ILE A 28 -11.06 5.49 2.44
C ILE A 28 -11.38 4.00 2.58
N ILE A 29 -12.56 3.58 2.14
CA ILE A 29 -12.97 2.18 2.12
C ILE A 29 -12.74 1.61 0.72
N ILE A 30 -12.03 0.50 0.64
CA ILE A 30 -11.70 -0.19 -0.62
C ILE A 30 -12.31 -1.59 -0.55
N GLY A 31 -13.29 -1.88 -1.41
CA GLY A 31 -13.86 -3.23 -1.59
C GLY A 31 -13.06 -4.08 -2.59
N PRO A 32 -13.24 -5.42 -2.61
CA PRO A 32 -12.54 -6.29 -3.55
C PRO A 32 -12.92 -5.96 -5.00
N THR A 33 -11.93 -5.83 -5.88
CA THR A 33 -12.11 -5.64 -7.33
C THR A 33 -12.39 -6.98 -8.02
N SER A 34 -12.85 -6.94 -9.28
CA SER A 34 -12.98 -8.15 -10.13
C SER A 34 -11.64 -8.82 -10.43
N THR A 35 -10.53 -8.12 -10.21
CA THR A 35 -9.14 -8.57 -10.37
C THR A 35 -8.50 -9.03 -9.06
N TRP A 36 -9.31 -9.16 -8.00
CA TRP A 36 -8.86 -9.55 -6.68
C TRP A 36 -8.06 -10.85 -6.68
N ARG A 37 -6.88 -10.84 -6.06
CA ARG A 37 -5.93 -11.97 -6.02
C ARG A 37 -5.82 -12.51 -4.60
N GLN A 38 -6.76 -13.36 -4.22
CA GLN A 38 -6.79 -13.95 -2.88
C GLN A 38 -5.54 -14.77 -2.57
N GLU A 39 -4.89 -15.32 -3.60
CA GLU A 39 -3.70 -16.15 -3.51
C GLU A 39 -2.41 -15.37 -3.20
N TRP A 40 -2.40 -14.04 -3.30
CA TRP A 40 -1.20 -13.23 -3.07
C TRP A 40 -0.78 -13.21 -1.60
N GLY A 41 0.47 -13.61 -1.34
CA GLY A 41 1.12 -13.46 -0.04
C GLY A 41 2.11 -12.31 -0.01
N GLU A 42 3.02 -12.35 0.95
CA GLU A 42 4.09 -11.35 1.14
C GLU A 42 4.96 -11.21 -0.12
N TRP A 43 5.31 -12.33 -0.76
CA TRP A 43 6.18 -12.36 -1.92
C TRP A 43 5.58 -11.59 -3.11
N GLU A 44 4.33 -11.90 -3.50
CA GLU A 44 3.69 -11.23 -4.62
C GLU A 44 3.50 -9.74 -4.34
N ALA A 45 3.18 -9.38 -3.09
CA ALA A 45 3.02 -7.99 -2.69
C ALA A 45 4.33 -7.20 -2.77
N ILE A 46 5.42 -7.71 -2.18
CA ILE A 46 6.74 -7.06 -2.22
C ILE A 46 7.23 -6.96 -3.67
N ARG A 47 7.07 -8.03 -4.46
CA ARG A 47 7.45 -8.04 -5.87
C ARG A 47 6.73 -6.94 -6.66
N ASP A 48 5.42 -6.78 -6.47
CA ASP A 48 4.65 -5.74 -7.18
C ASP A 48 5.07 -4.32 -6.76
N ILE A 49 5.34 -4.09 -5.47
CA ILE A 49 5.85 -2.80 -4.98
C ILE A 49 7.20 -2.48 -5.64
N VAL A 50 8.14 -3.43 -5.68
CA VAL A 50 9.44 -3.26 -6.34
C VAL A 50 9.27 -3.01 -7.84
N GLN A 51 8.36 -3.72 -8.51
CA GLN A 51 8.09 -3.50 -9.94
C GLN A 51 7.51 -2.11 -10.20
N ASN A 52 6.60 -1.61 -9.36
CA ASN A 52 6.08 -0.25 -9.47
C ASN A 52 7.20 0.78 -9.27
N ALA A 53 8.09 0.58 -8.30
CA ALA A 53 9.25 1.44 -8.09
C ALA A 53 10.18 1.46 -9.32
N LEU A 54 10.45 0.30 -9.91
CA LEU A 54 11.29 0.14 -11.11
C LEU A 54 10.65 0.68 -12.41
N ASP A 55 9.32 0.68 -12.49
CA ASP A 55 8.58 1.28 -13.61
C ASP A 55 8.55 2.80 -13.50
N GLU A 56 8.58 3.33 -12.28
CA GLU A 56 8.53 4.77 -12.01
C GLU A 56 9.93 5.41 -12.02
N ALA A 57 10.93 4.70 -11.51
CA ALA A 57 12.34 5.09 -11.49
C ALA A 57 13.23 3.90 -11.85
N GLU A 58 14.33 4.10 -12.57
CA GLU A 58 15.23 3.01 -12.98
C GLU A 58 15.90 2.27 -11.81
N ALA A 59 15.83 2.84 -10.60
CA ALA A 59 16.39 2.26 -9.38
C ALA A 59 15.48 2.51 -8.17
N TYR A 60 15.51 1.57 -7.24
CA TYR A 60 14.90 1.67 -5.92
C TYR A 60 15.93 1.38 -4.84
N ARG A 61 15.62 1.79 -3.61
CA ARG A 61 16.36 1.45 -2.40
C ARG A 61 15.45 0.69 -1.46
N TRP A 62 16.06 -0.11 -0.59
CA TRP A 62 15.36 -0.83 0.45
C TRP A 62 16.25 -0.95 1.69
N GLY A 63 15.62 -1.20 2.83
CA GLY A 63 16.31 -1.43 4.09
C GLY A 63 15.35 -1.88 5.17
N TYR A 64 15.89 -2.10 6.36
CA TYR A 64 15.12 -2.39 7.57
C TYR A 64 15.44 -1.35 8.63
N ASP A 65 14.40 -0.86 9.30
CA ASP A 65 14.51 0.01 10.48
C ASP A 65 13.67 -0.55 11.65
N ASP A 66 13.42 0.28 12.66
CA ASP A 66 12.60 -0.08 13.82
C ASP A 66 11.11 -0.26 13.50
N GLN A 67 10.67 0.18 12.32
CA GLN A 67 9.28 0.06 11.84
C GLN A 67 9.11 -1.09 10.83
N GLY A 68 10.21 -1.61 10.28
CA GLY A 68 10.23 -2.83 9.46
C GLY A 68 10.93 -2.63 8.12
N LEU A 69 10.50 -3.39 7.11
CA LEU A 69 10.99 -3.25 5.73
C LEU A 69 10.47 -1.95 5.13
N TRP A 70 11.37 -1.14 4.57
CA TRP A 70 11.02 -0.01 3.71
C TRP A 70 11.55 -0.20 2.29
N ILE A 71 10.79 0.28 1.31
CA ILE A 71 11.14 0.32 -0.11
C ILE A 71 10.87 1.74 -0.59
N SER A 72 11.80 2.36 -1.29
CA SER A 72 11.71 3.76 -1.74
C SER A 72 12.34 3.95 -3.11
N ASP A 73 11.68 4.73 -3.96
CA ASP A 73 12.20 5.24 -5.22
C ASP A 73 12.27 6.79 -5.23
N ARG A 74 12.72 7.36 -6.35
CA ARG A 74 12.77 8.82 -6.58
C ARG A 74 11.81 9.26 -7.69
N GLY A 75 10.74 8.50 -7.87
CA GLY A 75 9.69 8.70 -8.84
C GLY A 75 8.83 9.94 -8.60
N ARG A 76 7.80 10.10 -9.43
CA ARG A 76 6.83 11.21 -9.31
C ARG A 76 5.87 11.05 -8.13
N GLY A 77 5.91 9.89 -7.46
CA GLY A 77 5.01 9.54 -6.37
C GLY A 77 3.65 9.01 -6.84
N VAL A 78 2.81 8.66 -5.86
CA VAL A 78 1.48 8.09 -6.03
C VAL A 78 0.41 9.10 -5.64
N ALA A 79 -0.67 9.22 -6.42
CA ALA A 79 -1.83 10.04 -6.07
C ALA A 79 -2.85 9.23 -5.24
N ILE A 80 -3.63 9.90 -4.39
CA ILE A 80 -4.74 9.25 -3.65
C ILE A 80 -5.71 8.54 -4.61
N ALA A 81 -5.96 9.14 -5.78
CA ALA A 81 -6.80 8.55 -6.82
C ALA A 81 -6.30 7.18 -7.31
N ASP A 82 -5.00 6.90 -7.19
CA ASP A 82 -4.42 5.60 -7.55
C ASP A 82 -4.65 4.54 -6.47
N PHE A 83 -5.08 4.94 -5.28
CA PHE A 83 -5.61 4.04 -4.23
C PHE A 83 -7.14 3.93 -4.28
N LEU A 84 -7.85 4.90 -4.88
CA LEU A 84 -9.30 4.82 -5.07
C LEU A 84 -9.69 3.76 -6.10
N LEU A 85 -10.80 3.07 -5.88
CA LEU A 85 -11.38 2.16 -6.87
C LEU A 85 -11.92 2.94 -8.07
N GLY A 86 -11.55 2.52 -9.26
CA GLY A 86 -11.92 3.12 -10.54
C GLY A 86 -11.53 2.18 -11.69
N PRO A 87 -12.03 2.41 -12.91
CA PRO A 87 -11.71 1.55 -14.04
C PRO A 87 -10.18 1.43 -14.19
N PRO A 88 -9.67 0.22 -14.50
CA PRO A 88 -8.23 -0.01 -14.57
C PRO A 88 -7.59 0.97 -15.55
N LYS A 89 -6.58 1.70 -15.06
CA LYS A 89 -5.74 2.52 -15.93
C LYS A 89 -4.75 1.59 -16.60
N LEU A 90 -4.99 1.29 -17.87
CA LEU A 90 -4.03 0.53 -18.68
C LEU A 90 -2.71 1.32 -18.73
N LYS A 91 -1.63 0.69 -18.27
CA LYS A 91 -0.28 1.23 -18.43
C LYS A 91 0.27 0.88 -19.83
N PRO A 92 1.27 1.61 -20.34
CA PRO A 92 1.94 1.30 -21.61
C PRO A 92 2.51 -0.13 -21.61
N ASP A 93 2.67 -0.74 -22.79
CA ASP A 93 3.10 -2.14 -22.91
C ASP A 93 4.50 -2.45 -22.32
N TYR A 94 5.35 -1.43 -22.16
CA TYR A 94 6.66 -1.57 -21.54
C TYR A 94 6.62 -1.58 -20.00
N ALA A 95 5.49 -1.23 -19.38
CA ALA A 95 5.35 -1.23 -17.94
C ALA A 95 5.27 -2.67 -17.43
N ARG A 96 6.01 -2.98 -16.35
CA ARG A 96 5.99 -4.30 -15.71
C ARG A 96 4.65 -4.55 -15.02
N GLY A 97 4.00 -3.51 -14.48
CA GLY A 97 2.62 -3.55 -14.01
C GLY A 97 1.62 -3.15 -15.11
N LYS A 98 0.56 -3.94 -15.32
CA LYS A 98 -0.35 -3.74 -16.48
C LYS A 98 -1.70 -3.08 -16.17
N PHE A 99 -2.23 -3.27 -14.96
CA PHE A 99 -3.63 -2.97 -14.63
C PHE A 99 -3.84 -1.76 -13.69
N GLY A 100 -2.78 -1.19 -13.14
CA GLY A 100 -2.88 -0.07 -12.19
C GLY A 100 -3.50 -0.44 -10.83
N GLU A 101 -3.66 -1.75 -10.55
CA GLU A 101 -4.29 -2.27 -9.33
C GLU A 101 -3.30 -3.03 -8.42
N GLY A 102 -2.11 -3.36 -8.93
CA GLY A 102 -1.13 -4.19 -8.22
C GLY A 102 -0.79 -3.65 -6.83
N MET A 103 -0.56 -2.35 -6.70
CA MET A 103 -0.29 -1.71 -5.40
C MET A 103 -1.46 -1.83 -4.40
N LYS A 104 -2.71 -1.77 -4.86
CA LYS A 104 -3.89 -1.94 -3.98
C LYS A 104 -3.95 -3.38 -3.47
N ILE A 105 -3.74 -4.34 -4.37
CA ILE A 105 -3.76 -5.77 -4.08
C ILE A 105 -2.58 -6.14 -3.16
N ALA A 106 -1.38 -5.63 -3.43
CA ALA A 106 -0.18 -5.81 -2.63
C ALA A 106 -0.39 -5.29 -1.21
N THR A 107 -0.92 -4.08 -1.07
CA THR A 107 -1.24 -3.50 0.24
C THR A 107 -2.24 -4.38 1.00
N LEU A 108 -3.32 -4.81 0.34
CA LEU A 108 -4.33 -5.64 0.99
C LEU A 108 -3.80 -7.04 1.37
N ALA A 109 -2.91 -7.62 0.57
CA ALA A 109 -2.24 -8.88 0.87
C ALA A 109 -1.33 -8.76 2.11
N LEU A 110 -0.56 -7.67 2.23
CA LEU A 110 0.28 -7.39 3.40
C LEU A 110 -0.58 -7.16 4.65
N VAL A 111 -1.63 -6.35 4.54
CA VAL A 111 -2.52 -6.06 5.66
C VAL A 111 -3.23 -7.32 6.15
N ARG A 112 -3.71 -8.18 5.25
CA ARG A 112 -4.28 -9.49 5.62
C ARG A 112 -3.27 -10.41 6.32
N SER A 113 -1.99 -10.29 5.97
CA SER A 113 -0.92 -11.08 6.58
C SER A 113 -0.48 -10.52 7.95
N GLY A 114 -1.12 -9.44 8.42
CA GLY A 114 -0.87 -8.86 9.73
C GLY A 114 0.11 -7.68 9.74
N TYR A 115 0.48 -7.14 8.58
CA TYR A 115 1.39 -6.00 8.48
C TYR A 115 0.61 -4.69 8.31
N SER A 116 0.96 -3.66 9.09
CA SER A 116 0.54 -2.29 8.76
C SER A 116 1.34 -1.78 7.56
N VAL A 117 0.69 -1.09 6.62
CA VAL A 117 1.38 -0.50 5.46
C VAL A 117 1.35 1.03 5.57
N ARG A 118 2.53 1.65 5.51
CA ARG A 118 2.69 3.11 5.41
C ARG A 118 3.23 3.45 4.03
N VAL A 119 2.62 4.44 3.38
CA VAL A 119 3.07 4.99 2.10
C VAL A 119 3.35 6.48 2.26
N GLU A 120 4.61 6.85 2.07
CA GLU A 120 5.04 8.25 1.97
C GLU A 120 5.21 8.60 0.50
N THR A 121 4.56 9.67 0.05
CA THR A 121 4.57 10.14 -1.34
C THR A 121 4.73 11.66 -1.36
N VAL A 122 4.88 12.25 -2.54
CA VAL A 122 5.15 13.69 -2.70
C VAL A 122 4.05 14.52 -2.01
N GLY A 123 4.41 15.11 -0.87
CA GLY A 123 3.56 15.99 -0.06
C GLY A 123 2.44 15.29 0.72
N ARG A 124 2.45 13.96 0.86
CA ARG A 124 1.40 13.20 1.56
C ARG A 124 1.90 11.92 2.21
N GLU A 125 1.20 11.51 3.26
CA GLU A 125 1.38 10.24 3.96
C GLU A 125 0.05 9.49 4.02
N LEU A 126 0.10 8.17 3.80
CA LEU A 126 -1.06 7.28 3.83
C LEU A 126 -0.76 6.10 4.76
N TRP A 127 -1.70 5.83 5.67
CA TRP A 127 -1.68 4.65 6.52
C TRP A 127 -2.79 3.70 6.12
N ILE A 128 -2.44 2.44 5.90
CA ILE A 128 -3.36 1.40 5.46
C ILE A 128 -3.31 0.25 6.47
N ILE A 129 -4.45 0.01 7.11
CA ILE A 129 -4.64 -0.89 8.24
C ILE A 129 -5.95 -1.68 8.06
N PHE A 130 -6.05 -2.86 8.67
CA PHE A 130 -7.28 -3.67 8.67
C PHE A 130 -8.15 -3.33 9.88
N SER A 131 -9.47 -3.42 9.70
CA SER A 131 -10.49 -3.35 10.74
C SER A 131 -11.33 -4.63 10.73
#